data_AF-U6B507-F1
#
_entry.id   AF-U6B507-F1
#
_cell.length_a   1.000
_cell.length_b   1.000
_cell.length_c   1.000
_cell.angle_alpha   90.00
_cell.angle_beta   90.00
_cell.angle_gamma   90.00
#
_symmetry.space_group_name_H-M   'P 1'
#
loop_
_entity.id
_entity.type
_entity.pdbx_description
1 polymer ?
#
loop_
_entity_poly.entity_id
_entity_poly.type
_entity_poly.pdbx_seq_one_letter_code
_entity_poly.pdbx_strand_id
1 'polypeptide(L)' 'MITIPPLLISLIKQFEGLRLKAYRCSVGVWTIGYGHTGCDVYEGLVIPQEQA' A
#
# COMPACT_ATOMS: atom_id res chain seq x y z
N MET A 1 -18.17 8.11 -14.34
CA MET A 1 -16.97 8.25 -13.49
C MET A 1 -17.44 8.04 -12.06
N ILE A 2 -16.93 7.02 -11.36
CA ILE A 2 -17.33 6.73 -9.98
C ILE A 2 -16.47 7.60 -9.07
N THR A 3 -17.10 8.43 -8.24
CA THR A 3 -16.41 9.19 -7.20
C THR A 3 -16.42 8.38 -5.91
N ILE A 4 -15.25 7.97 -5.44
CA ILE A 4 -15.12 7.28 -4.15
C ILE A 4 -15.16 8.33 -3.03
N PRO A 5 -16.05 8.21 -2.03
CA PRO A 5 -16.09 9.13 -0.91
C PRO A 5 -14.75 9.17 -0.15
N PRO A 6 -14.21 10.35 0.21
CA PRO A 6 -12.96 10.45 0.97
C PRO A 6 -12.98 9.65 2.28
N LEU A 7 -14.15 9.61 2.95
CA LEU A 7 -14.32 8.84 4.18
C LEU A 7 -14.08 7.34 3.98
N LEU A 8 -14.48 6.79 2.82
CA LEU A 8 -14.27 5.38 2.52
C LEU A 8 -12.78 5.06 2.33
N ILE A 9 -12.06 5.95 1.65
CA ILE A 9 -10.60 5.82 1.48
C ILE A 9 -9.92 5.86 2.85
N SER A 10 -10.29 6.83 3.71
CA SER A 10 -9.73 6.95 5.06
C SER A 10 -10.01 5.71 5.91
N LEU A 11 -11.21 5.14 5.82
CA LEU A 11 -11.60 3.92 6.53
C LEU A 11 -10.72 2.73 6.09
N ILE A 12 -10.55 2.53 4.78
CA ILE A 12 -9.70 1.46 4.25
C ILE A 12 -8.24 1.64 4.72
N LYS A 13 -7.70 2.86 4.62
CA LYS A 13 -6.33 3.18 5.05
C LYS A 13 -6.12 2.87 6.54
N GLN A 14 -7.13 3.10 7.37
CA GLN A 14 -7.08 2.79 8.80
C GLN A 14 -6.99 1.29 9.07
N PHE A 15 -7.68 0.45 8.31
CA PHE A 15 -7.68 -1.00 8.49
C PHE A 15 -6.46 -1.70 7.86
N GLU A 16 -6.00 -1.23 6.70
CA GLU A 16 -4.83 -1.80 6.00
C GLU A 16 -3.50 -1.38 6.64
N GLY A 17 -3.42 -0.15 7.13
CA GLY A 17 -2.19 0.45 7.64
C GLY A 17 -1.20 0.81 6.53
N LEU A 18 -0.23 1.68 6.86
CA LEU A 18 0.75 2.21 5.92
C LEU A 18 2.13 1.58 6.15
N ARG A 19 2.75 1.07 5.09
CA ARG A 19 4.16 0.64 5.10
C ARG A 19 4.93 1.28 3.94
N LEU A 20 5.77 2.26 4.26
CA LEU A 20 6.55 3.01 3.26
C LEU A 20 7.80 2.28 2.76
N LYS A 21 8.19 1.18 3.40
CA LYS A 21 9.27 0.30 2.96
C LYS A 21 8.69 -1.05 2.55
N ALA A 22 9.11 -1.56 1.40
CA ALA A 22 8.67 -2.86 0.91
C ALA A 22 9.02 -3.97 1.91
N TYR A 23 8.08 -4.89 2.08
CA TYR A 23 8.20 -6.04 2.97
C TYR A 23 7.68 -7.31 2.29
N ARG A 24 8.08 -8.48 2.78
CA ARG A 24 7.47 -9.75 2.37
C ARG A 24 6.25 -10.03 3.24
N CYS A 25 5.10 -10.24 2.62
CA CYS A 25 3.92 -10.72 3.32
C CYS A 25 4.08 -12.20 3.75
N SER A 26 3.09 -12.77 4.44
CA SER A 26 3.14 -14.13 4.99
C SER A 26 3.35 -15.23 3.93
N VAL A 27 2.97 -14.97 2.68
CA VAL A 27 3.16 -15.89 1.54
C VAL A 27 4.37 -15.52 0.67
N GLY A 28 5.22 -14.59 1.13
CA GLY A 28 6.47 -14.25 0.46
C GLY A 28 6.32 -13.35 -0.76
N VAL A 29 5.22 -12.61 -0.94
CA VAL A 29 5.07 -11.60 -2.01
C VAL A 29 5.60 -10.25 -1.51
N TRP A 30 6.28 -9.50 -2.38
CA TRP A 30 6.68 -8.12 -2.07
C TRP A 30 5.45 -7.21 -2.02
N THR A 31 5.32 -6.47 -0.91
CA THR A 31 4.17 -5.62 -0.61
C THR A 31 4.63 -4.27 -0.07
N ILE A 32 3.93 -3.18 -0.43
CA ILE A 32 4.21 -1.80 0.02
C ILE A 32 2.94 -0.95 0.09
N GLY A 33 2.99 0.23 0.71
CA GLY A 33 1.85 1.15 0.80
C GLY A 33 0.70 0.57 1.64
N TYR A 34 -0.53 0.73 1.17
CA TYR A 34 -1.74 0.08 1.71
C TYR A 34 -2.00 -1.27 1.03
N GLY A 35 -1.02 -2.19 1.08
CA GLY A 35 -1.17 -3.55 0.54
C GLY A 35 -0.91 -3.71 -0.97
N HIS A 36 -0.26 -2.74 -1.62
CA HIS A 36 0.08 -2.81 -3.04
C HIS A 36 1.12 -3.91 -3.32
N THR A 37 0.91 -4.64 -4.41
CA THR A 37 1.82 -5.69 -4.92
C THR A 37 1.92 -5.55 -6.45
N GLY A 38 3.05 -5.98 -7.02
CA GLY A 38 3.27 -5.84 -8.46
C GLY A 38 4.71 -6.07 -8.86
N CYS A 39 5.00 -6.03 -10.16
CA CYS A 39 6.36 -6.14 -10.69
C CYS A 39 7.24 -4.93 -10.35
N ASP A 40 6.62 -3.82 -9.95
CA ASP A 40 7.23 -2.58 -9.50
C ASP A 40 7.65 -2.61 -8.01
N VAL A 41 7.25 -3.65 -7.25
CA VAL A 41 7.60 -3.79 -5.83
C VAL A 41 8.74 -4.78 -5.65
N TYR A 42 9.86 -4.31 -5.12
CA TYR A 42 11.09 -5.10 -4.94
C TYR A 42 11.78 -4.80 -3.61
N GLU A 43 12.78 -5.60 -3.29
CA GLU A 43 13.53 -5.47 -2.04
C GLU A 43 14.14 -4.08 -1.87
N GLY A 44 13.96 -3.49 -0.69
CA GLY A 44 14.57 -2.19 -0.37
C GLY A 44 13.85 -0.98 -0.98
N LEU A 45 12.78 -1.17 -1.77
CA LEU A 45 11.96 -0.06 -2.25
C LEU A 45 11.39 0.73 -1.07
N VAL A 46 11.50 2.05 -1.16
CA VAL A 46 10.89 3.01 -0.23
C VAL A 46 10.14 4.06 -1.04
N ILE A 47 8.93 4.38 -0.62
CA ILE A 47 8.08 5.40 -1.26
C ILE A 47 7.73 6.51 -0.27
N PRO A 48 7.48 7.75 -0.72
CA PRO A 48 6.89 8.78 0.12
C PRO A 48 5.40 8.51 0.33
N GLN A 49 4.81 9.12 1.37
CA GLN A 49 3.42 8.87 1.76
C GLN A 49 2.42 9.29 0.67
N GLU A 50 2.71 10.30 -0.15
CA GLU A 50 1.84 10.70 -1.25
C GLU A 50 1.71 9.64 -2.37
N GLN A 51 2.69 8.74 -2.49
CA GLN A 51 2.68 7.68 -3.49
C GLN A 51 1.95 6.41 -2.99
N ALA A 52 1.65 6.34 -1.70
CA ALA A 52 1.05 5.17 -1.04
C ALA A 52 -0.48 5.13 -1.15
#